data_AF-A0A1F5C845-F1
#
_entry.id   AF-A0A1F5C845-F1
#
_cell.length_a   1.000
_cell.length_b   1.000
_cell.length_c   1.000
_cell.angle_alpha   90.00
_cell.angle_beta   90.00
_cell.angle_gamma   90.00
#
_symmetry.space_group_name_H-M   'P 1'
#
loop_
_entity.id
_entity.type
_entity.pdbx_description
1 polymer ?
#
loop_
_entity_poly.entity_id
_entity_poly.type
_entity_poly.pdbx_seq_one_letter_code
_entity_poly.pdbx_strand_id
1 'polypeptide(L)' 'RNLIKRRLRSIAEKNLPFIKKGFDIIVITRPQIVEKNYKKIEKDVLGALEQLKLLN' A
#
# COMPACT_ATOMS: atom_id res chain seq x y z
N ARG A 1 7.68 13.31 3.65
CA ARG A 1 6.69 13.08 2.55
C ARG A 1 7.21 12.19 1.41
N ASN A 2 8.36 12.49 0.77
CA ASN A 2 8.86 11.73 -0.39
C ASN A 2 9.22 10.27 -0.08
N LEU A 3 9.81 10.01 1.08
CA LEU A 3 10.11 8.67 1.55
C LEU A 3 8.85 7.78 1.56
N ILE A 4 7.74 8.29 2.11
CA ILE A 4 6.47 7.56 2.19
C ILE A 4 5.94 7.23 0.80
N LYS A 5 5.94 8.20 -0.13
CA LYS A 5 5.56 7.95 -1.53
C LYS A 5 6.41 6.86 -2.17
N ARG A 6 7.73 6.89 -1.96
CA ARG A 6 8.65 5.86 -2.48
C ARG A 6 8.36 4.49 -1.89
N ARG A 7 8.11 4.41 -0.59
CA ARG A 7 7.75 3.14 0.08
C ARG A 7 6.44 2.58 -0.47
N LEU A 8 5.41 3.41 -0.62
CA LEU A 8 4.12 2.99 -1.18
C LEU A 8 4.26 2.47 -2.62
N ARG A 9 5.04 3.15 -3.47
CA ARG A 9 5.30 2.67 -4.84
C ARG A 9 6.03 1.34 -4.84
N SER A 10 7.06 1.20 -4.02
CA SER A 10 7.80 -0.07 -3.91
C SER A 10 6.92 -1.22 -3.40
N ILE A 11 6.03 -0.96 -2.44
CA ILE A 11 5.04 -1.94 -1.98
C ILE A 11 4.09 -2.31 -3.11
N ALA A 12 3.57 -1.31 -3.84
CA ALA A 12 2.67 -1.54 -4.96
C ALA A 12 3.35 -2.35 -6.08
N GLU A 13 4.57 -1.98 -6.50
CA GLU A 13 5.35 -2.68 -7.51
C GLU A 13 5.61 -4.14 -7.13
N LYS A 14 6.06 -4.38 -5.90
CA LYS A 14 6.34 -5.73 -5.38
C LYS A 14 5.09 -6.60 -5.36
N ASN A 15 3.93 -6.02 -5.05
CA ASN A 15 2.68 -6.76 -4.89
C ASN A 15 1.73 -6.67 -6.09
N LEU A 16 2.10 -5.95 -7.14
CA LEU A 16 1.28 -5.72 -8.34
C LEU A 16 0.74 -7.02 -8.96
N PRO A 17 1.52 -8.13 -9.04
CA PRO A 17 0.99 -9.40 -9.56
C PRO A 17 -0.18 -9.98 -8.76
N PHE A 18 -0.27 -9.65 -7.46
CA PHE A 18 -1.31 -10.14 -6.55
C PHE A 18 -2.49 -9.17 -6.43
N ILE A 19 -2.39 -7.96 -6.98
CA ILE A 19 -3.49 -6.99 -6.96
C ILE A 19 -4.41 -7.24 -8.15
N LYS A 20 -5.73 -7.24 -7.90
CA LYS A 20 -6.75 -7.36 -8.94
C LYS A 20 -6.62 -6.27 -10.00
N LYS A 21 -6.58 -6.69 -11.26
CA LYS A 21 -6.61 -5.80 -12.42
C LYS A 21 -8.00 -5.20 -12.61
N GLY A 22 -8.09 -4.10 -13.35
CA GLY A 22 -9.35 -3.44 -13.70
C GLY A 22 -9.84 -2.41 -12.67
N PHE A 23 -8.99 -2.03 -11.72
CA PHE A 23 -9.29 -1.02 -10.71
C PHE A 23 -8.23 0.07 -10.70
N ASP A 24 -8.68 1.32 -10.55
CA ASP A 24 -7.83 2.43 -10.17
C ASP A 24 -7.78 2.52 -8.64
N ILE A 25 -6.56 2.56 -8.08
CA ILE A 25 -6.35 2.57 -6.63
C ILE A 25 -5.66 3.87 -6.23
N ILE A 26 -6.30 4.64 -5.35
CA ILE A 26 -5.72 5.83 -4.74
C ILE A 26 -5.41 5.53 -3.27
N VAL A 27 -4.15 5.71 -2.87
CA VAL A 27 -3.72 5.54 -1.47
C VAL A 27 -3.62 6.89 -0.77
N ILE A 28 -4.45 7.09 0.24
CA ILE A 28 -4.43 8.30 1.09
C ILE A 28 -3.80 7.94 2.45
N THR A 29 -2.81 8.72 2.87
CA THR A 29 -2.09 8.49 4.12
C THR A 29 -2.38 9.58 5.14
N ARG A 30 -2.63 9.19 6.39
CA ARG A 30 -2.74 10.13 7.52
C ARG A 30 -1.35 10.59 8.00
N PRO A 31 -1.20 11.77 8.64
CA PRO A 31 0.08 12.31 9.09
C PRO A 31 0.92 11.35 9.95
N GLN A 32 0.28 10.52 10.77
CA GLN A 32 0.93 9.55 11.68
C GLN A 32 1.71 8.45 10.96
N ILE A 33 1.61 8.35 9.62
CA ILE A 33 2.37 7.37 8.84
C ILE A 33 3.89 7.57 8.95
N VAL A 34 4.33 8.78 9.31
CA VAL A 34 5.77 9.09 9.47
C VAL A 34 6.43 8.28 10.58
N GLU A 35 5.66 7.84 11.57
CA GLU A 35 6.13 7.02 12.70
C GLU A 35 6.22 5.52 12.33
N LYS A 36 5.65 5.11 11.19
CA LYS A 36 5.61 3.70 10.77
C LYS A 36 6.84 3.31 9.96
N ASN A 37 7.40 2.15 10.29
CA ASN A 37 8.46 1.54 9.50
C ASN A 37 7.90 0.90 8.21
N TYR A 38 8.80 0.51 7.30
CA TYR A 38 8.40 -0.07 6.00
C TYR A 38 7.48 -1.29 6.15
N LYS A 39 7.85 -2.26 6.99
CA LYS A 39 7.08 -3.50 7.20
C LYS A 39 5.68 -3.20 7.72
N LYS A 40 5.54 -2.21 8.61
CA LYS A 40 4.24 -1.81 9.14
C LYS A 40 3.38 -1.14 8.06
N ILE A 41 3.97 -0.28 7.23
CA ILE A 41 3.27 0.32 6.09
C ILE A 41 2.83 -0.76 5.09
N GLU A 42 3.70 -1.70 4.76
CA GLU A 42 3.39 -2.83 3.87
C GLU A 42 2.22 -3.66 4.41
N LYS A 43 2.28 -4.05 5.70
CA LYS A 43 1.19 -4.78 6.35
C LYS A 43 -0.13 -4.01 6.30
N ASP A 44 -0.11 -2.72 6.59
CA ASP A 44 -1.33 -1.91 6.62
C ASP A 44 -1.92 -1.71 5.21
N VAL A 45 -1.07 -1.56 4.18
CA VAL A 45 -1.52 -1.48 2.77
C VAL A 45 -2.13 -2.81 2.32
N LEU A 46 -1.45 -3.93 2.56
CA LEU A 46 -1.95 -5.25 2.17
C LEU A 46 -3.25 -5.60 2.91
N GLY A 47 -3.32 -5.29 4.21
CA GLY A 47 -4.55 -5.49 4.99
C GLY A 47 -5.73 -4.68 4.45
N ALA A 48 -5.50 -3.44 3.99
CA ALA A 48 -6.55 -2.65 3.34
C ALA A 48 -7.00 -3.26 2.01
N LEU A 49 -6.07 -3.74 1.19
CA LEU A 49 -6.39 -4.41 -0.08
C LEU A 49 -7.14 -5.73 0.13
N GLU A 50 -6.77 -6.50 1.15
CA GLU A 50 -7.43 -7.74 1.54
C GLU A 50 -8.88 -7.49 1.97
N GLN A 51 -9.11 -6.48 2.83
CA GLN A 51 -10.45 -6.08 3.27
C GLN A 51 -11.36 -5.67 2.11
N LEU A 52 -10.78 -5.04 1.08
CA LEU A 52 -11.49 -4.66 -0.14
C LEU A 52 -11.61 -5.81 -1.16
N LYS A 53 -11.11 -7.00 -0.82
CA LYS A 53 -11.04 -8.18 -1.71
C LYS A 53 -10.33 -7.86 -3.04
N LEU A 54 -9.32 -7.00 -2.99
CA LEU A 54 -8.50 -6.59 -4.13
C LEU A 54 -7.20 -7.39 -4.26
N LEU A 55 -6.95 -8.36 -3.37
CA LEU A 55 -5.88 -9.34 -3.52
C LEU A 55 -6.42 -10.61 -4.20
N ASN A 56 -5.58 -11.22 -5.03
CA ASN A 56 -5.80 -12.51 -5.70
C ASN A 56 -5.07 -13.63 -4.97
#